data_AF-A0A940L5L2-F1
#
_entry.id   AF-A0A940L5L2-F1
#
_cell.length_a   1.000
_cell.length_b   1.000
_cell.length_c   1.000
_cell.angle_alpha   90.00
_cell.angle_beta   90.00
_cell.angle_gamma   90.00
#
_symmetry.space_group_name_H-M   'P 1'
#
loop_
_entity.id
_entity.type
_entity.pdbx_description
1 polymer ?
#
loop_
_entity_poly.entity_id
_entity_poly.type
_entity_poly.pdbx_seq_one_letter_code
_entity_poly.pdbx_strand_id
1 'polypeptide(L)'
;LVTKICDNVGAAYWASETARNSGASLQITNTAPYLAVVNAQNVWFPLAQGFSIAASQCAQTGDNLSLCLQADGNLVLYQSGKALWASSYFPQYNTPDFKGTTEKLSCASCSAVFQQDGNIVLYNGKPYWASRTNGLSGARVAISATAPYVSVVSEGQVVWSSSSDRLMQSLWDGTASFKQLVAMQISTTTKSGSTFVNGMNQGTQIVPMNGTWYLFNREYDFAAKPSQCAADFARIMVRTSSDSGKTWSKPVVVAEPQVSYGECALADGYAFYDSEQSTWHYLAQVLTTSGQWNTSHFSLNGDNPLARFARDSANPVISSGSLWKQICGAQTACPNGTAEEGTPEILYKKNGFFYVTFHGAKIASPGVVHGYRGVAKTRDFKNWVTKDADLPNDAIWSPQDCKNWNVSWNSKTGCIGGGQASTLITSQYTYQLIESADTSLSCSAGQTWAYGLVRSNTGLVASGKWEQMSVTPFMLNRFNVPCAIQYARLFQDSSGIYLSYWTLASPLVNSVFHISRLEPGQPLSLDYSKGSLTILSDQSVIMGQYRFILQADGNLVMYDPFSFAVWSSGTSGKNCGNQGCKAVYQSDGNLVLYKNGQGAYWDSGTANRGARLRISARKPYVQILDSAGAKIW
;
A
#
# COMPACT_ATOMS: atom_id res chain seq x y z
N LEU A 1 2.97 -32.34 19.89
CA LEU A 1 2.91 -31.51 18.66
C LEU A 1 3.68 -32.23 17.56
N VAL A 2 2.99 -32.86 16.62
CA VAL A 2 3.66 -33.39 15.42
C VAL A 2 4.05 -32.18 14.58
N THR A 3 5.34 -31.89 14.47
CA THR A 3 5.88 -30.76 13.68
C THR A 3 6.19 -31.18 12.25
N LYS A 4 6.36 -32.48 12.02
CA LYS A 4 6.72 -33.08 10.73
C LYS A 4 6.16 -34.50 10.64
N ILE A 5 5.53 -34.84 9.52
CA ILE A 5 5.20 -36.20 9.12
C ILE A 5 6.14 -36.53 7.97
N CYS A 6 6.96 -37.56 8.11
CA CYS A 6 7.93 -37.98 7.12
C CYS A 6 7.56 -39.34 6.51
N ASP A 7 8.09 -39.63 5.33
CA ASP A 7 8.16 -40.98 4.78
C ASP A 7 9.22 -41.83 5.48
N ASN A 8 9.31 -43.09 5.08
CA ASN A 8 10.24 -44.07 5.65
C ASN A 8 11.72 -43.77 5.33
N VAL A 9 12.01 -42.78 4.47
CA VAL A 9 13.38 -42.32 4.15
C VAL A 9 13.67 -40.92 4.71
N GLY A 10 12.77 -40.38 5.54
CA GLY A 10 12.95 -39.11 6.26
C GLY A 10 12.55 -37.85 5.48
N ALA A 11 12.01 -37.98 4.26
CA ALA A 11 11.46 -36.87 3.50
C ALA A 11 10.09 -36.45 4.07
N ALA A 12 9.85 -35.15 4.23
CA ALA A 12 8.60 -34.67 4.83
C ALA A 12 7.42 -34.87 3.86
N TYR A 13 6.39 -35.61 4.25
CA TYR A 13 5.06 -35.54 3.63
C TYR A 13 4.31 -34.27 4.04
N TRP A 14 4.60 -33.78 5.24
CA TRP A 14 3.97 -32.61 5.82
C TRP A 14 4.89 -32.03 6.89
N ALA A 15 5.07 -30.72 6.91
CA ALA A 15 5.72 -30.03 8.02
C ALA A 15 4.86 -28.83 8.37
N SER A 16 4.53 -28.66 9.64
CA SER A 16 3.88 -27.45 10.10
C SER A 16 4.86 -26.65 10.93
N GLU A 17 5.18 -25.46 10.42
CA GLU A 17 5.85 -24.43 11.20
C GLU A 17 4.94 -23.84 12.29
N THR A 18 3.74 -24.41 12.51
CA THR A 18 2.70 -23.90 13.42
C THR A 18 2.98 -24.19 14.89
N ALA A 19 4.02 -24.94 15.23
CA ALA A 19 4.57 -24.94 16.59
C ALA A 19 5.00 -23.52 17.04
N ARG A 20 5.10 -22.56 16.10
CA ARG A 20 5.41 -21.15 16.33
C ARG A 20 4.18 -20.30 16.73
N ASN A 21 2.94 -20.81 16.62
CA ASN A 21 1.72 -20.12 17.09
C ASN A 21 1.17 -20.78 18.36
N SER A 22 1.11 -20.04 19.47
CA SER A 22 0.49 -20.52 20.71
C SER A 22 -0.97 -20.93 20.49
N GLY A 23 -1.39 -22.05 21.08
CA GLY A 23 -2.77 -22.56 20.99
C GLY A 23 -3.15 -23.26 19.69
N ALA A 24 -2.19 -23.56 18.81
CA ALA A 24 -2.45 -24.35 17.60
C ALA A 24 -2.60 -25.86 17.91
N SER A 25 -3.56 -26.51 17.26
CA SER A 25 -3.87 -27.93 17.34
C SER A 25 -3.92 -28.57 15.96
N LEU A 26 -3.54 -29.85 15.87
CA LEU A 26 -3.67 -30.65 14.65
C LEU A 26 -5.05 -31.30 14.64
N GLN A 27 -5.81 -31.13 13.56
CA GLN A 27 -7.09 -31.80 13.35
C GLN A 27 -6.98 -32.80 12.21
N ILE A 28 -7.47 -34.01 12.46
CA ILE A 28 -7.61 -35.08 11.47
C ILE A 28 -9.10 -35.24 11.20
N THR A 29 -9.50 -35.16 9.94
CA THR A 29 -10.90 -35.22 9.51
C THR A 29 -11.12 -36.43 8.60
N ASN A 30 -12.36 -36.93 8.54
CA ASN A 30 -12.75 -38.01 7.64
C ASN A 30 -13.12 -37.52 6.23
N THR A 31 -13.19 -36.20 6.04
CA THR A 31 -13.41 -35.51 4.77
C THR A 31 -12.22 -34.62 4.45
N ALA A 32 -11.99 -34.38 3.16
CA ALA A 32 -10.90 -33.51 2.75
C ALA A 32 -11.12 -32.08 3.28
N PRO A 33 -10.07 -31.39 3.76
CA PRO A 33 -8.69 -31.83 3.81
C PRO A 33 -8.46 -32.66 5.06
N TYR A 34 -8.10 -33.94 4.87
CA TYR A 34 -7.96 -34.95 5.92
C TYR A 34 -7.04 -34.56 7.08
N LEU A 35 -6.25 -33.50 6.92
CA LEU A 35 -5.38 -32.89 7.91
C LEU A 35 -5.48 -31.36 7.83
N ALA A 36 -5.75 -30.70 8.96
CA ALA A 36 -5.74 -29.25 9.10
C ALA A 36 -5.03 -28.82 10.39
N VAL A 37 -4.45 -27.62 10.42
CA VAL A 37 -3.98 -27.01 11.67
C VAL A 37 -4.92 -25.89 12.05
N VAL A 38 -5.40 -25.88 13.29
CA VAL A 38 -6.37 -24.91 13.78
C VAL A 38 -5.84 -24.21 15.02
N ASN A 39 -5.97 -22.88 15.08
CA ASN A 39 -5.83 -22.11 16.32
C ASN A 39 -7.10 -21.28 16.55
N ALA A 40 -7.17 -20.53 17.65
CA ALA A 40 -8.36 -19.77 18.04
C ALA A 40 -8.84 -18.70 17.03
N GLN A 41 -8.08 -18.39 15.98
CA GLN A 41 -8.41 -17.36 14.99
C GLN A 41 -8.40 -17.85 13.54
N ASN A 42 -7.68 -18.94 13.24
CA ASN A 42 -7.39 -19.35 11.88
C ASN A 42 -7.32 -20.88 11.73
N VAL A 43 -7.77 -21.32 10.57
CA VAL A 43 -7.61 -22.67 10.06
C VAL A 43 -6.61 -22.64 8.90
N TRP A 44 -5.61 -23.52 8.94
CA TRP A 44 -4.56 -23.64 7.95
C TRP A 44 -4.65 -24.98 7.23
N PHE A 45 -4.63 -24.93 5.91
CA PHE A 45 -4.60 -26.11 5.06
C PHE A 45 -3.18 -26.38 4.60
N PRO A 46 -2.60 -27.55 4.89
CA PRO A 46 -1.34 -27.91 4.28
C PRO A 46 -1.52 -28.16 2.79
N LEU A 47 -0.84 -27.37 1.96
CA LEU A 47 -0.91 -27.47 0.50
C LEU A 47 0.02 -28.53 -0.10
N ALA A 48 0.59 -29.42 0.72
CA ALA A 48 1.71 -30.30 0.33
C ALA A 48 1.43 -31.25 -0.86
N GLN A 49 0.16 -31.48 -1.24
CA GLN A 49 -0.17 -32.21 -2.48
C GLN A 49 -1.04 -31.45 -3.47
N GLY A 50 -1.37 -30.19 -3.18
CA GLY A 50 -2.45 -29.49 -3.85
C GLY A 50 -3.81 -30.05 -3.42
N PHE A 51 -4.67 -29.17 -2.90
CA PHE A 51 -6.00 -29.55 -2.45
C PHE A 51 -7.03 -29.02 -3.45
N SER A 52 -8.11 -29.76 -3.70
CA SER A 52 -9.18 -29.27 -4.56
C SER A 52 -10.55 -29.49 -3.94
N ILE A 53 -11.45 -28.54 -4.19
CA ILE A 53 -12.86 -28.62 -3.84
C ILE A 53 -13.62 -28.67 -5.16
N ALA A 54 -14.29 -29.79 -5.44
CA ALA A 54 -15.14 -29.90 -6.62
C ALA A 54 -16.49 -29.19 -6.41
N ALA A 55 -17.21 -28.94 -7.49
CA ALA A 55 -18.57 -28.41 -7.43
C ALA A 55 -19.46 -29.22 -6.47
N SER A 56 -20.26 -28.51 -5.68
CA SER A 56 -21.12 -29.05 -4.63
C SER A 56 -20.41 -29.75 -3.47
N GLN A 57 -19.10 -29.52 -3.30
CA GLN A 57 -18.33 -30.06 -2.17
C GLN A 57 -17.86 -28.96 -1.22
N CYS A 58 -17.53 -29.36 0.00
CA CYS A 58 -17.02 -28.49 1.05
C CYS A 58 -15.77 -29.09 1.71
N ALA A 59 -14.80 -28.24 1.96
CA ALA A 59 -13.73 -28.44 2.92
C ALA A 59 -14.22 -28.03 4.30
N GLN A 60 -14.38 -28.96 5.24
CA GLN A 60 -14.82 -28.68 6.60
C GLN A 60 -13.65 -28.69 7.59
N THR A 61 -13.68 -27.78 8.56
CA THR A 61 -12.67 -27.70 9.63
C THR A 61 -13.27 -27.28 10.97
N GLY A 62 -12.47 -27.39 12.04
CA GLY A 62 -12.81 -26.88 13.37
C GLY A 62 -13.38 -25.45 13.37
N ASP A 63 -14.17 -25.15 14.40
CA ASP A 63 -14.97 -23.91 14.60
C ASP A 63 -16.20 -23.77 13.69
N ASN A 64 -16.73 -24.90 13.17
CA ASN A 64 -17.88 -24.94 12.24
C ASN A 64 -17.67 -24.17 10.94
N LEU A 65 -16.41 -23.94 10.55
CA LEU A 65 -16.08 -23.31 9.28
C LEU A 65 -16.11 -24.33 8.14
N SER A 66 -16.69 -23.93 7.01
CA SER A 66 -16.72 -24.74 5.80
C SER A 66 -16.51 -23.89 4.56
N LEU A 67 -15.48 -24.21 3.78
CA LEU A 67 -15.24 -23.59 2.49
C LEU A 67 -15.82 -24.49 1.40
N CYS A 68 -16.82 -24.01 0.68
CA CYS A 68 -17.61 -24.80 -0.26
C CYS A 68 -17.53 -24.22 -1.66
N LEU A 69 -17.30 -25.06 -2.67
CA LEU A 69 -17.53 -24.67 -4.06
C LEU A 69 -18.96 -25.07 -4.42
N GLN A 70 -19.82 -24.08 -4.64
CA GLN A 70 -21.22 -24.28 -5.01
C GLN A 70 -21.37 -24.65 -6.49
N ALA A 71 -22.54 -25.20 -6.86
CA ALA A 71 -22.87 -25.62 -8.23
C ALA A 71 -23.01 -24.46 -9.25
N ASP A 72 -23.01 -23.22 -8.75
CA ASP A 72 -22.99 -21.98 -9.55
C ASP A 72 -21.57 -21.40 -9.71
N GLY A 73 -20.54 -22.12 -9.23
CA GLY A 73 -19.14 -21.73 -9.33
C GLY A 73 -18.66 -20.77 -8.25
N ASN A 74 -19.47 -20.54 -7.22
CA ASN A 74 -19.10 -19.69 -6.11
C ASN A 74 -18.34 -20.47 -5.04
N LEU A 75 -17.15 -20.01 -4.70
CA LEU A 75 -16.40 -20.47 -3.54
C LEU A 75 -16.86 -19.65 -2.33
N VAL A 76 -17.52 -20.31 -1.37
CA VAL A 76 -18.20 -19.67 -0.24
C VAL A 76 -17.64 -20.19 1.07
N LEU A 77 -17.28 -19.28 1.97
CA LEU A 77 -16.95 -19.59 3.34
C LEU A 77 -18.20 -19.49 4.21
N TYR A 78 -18.51 -20.56 4.92
CA TYR A 78 -19.60 -20.66 5.88
C TYR A 78 -19.08 -20.79 7.31
N GLN A 79 -19.86 -20.31 8.27
CA GLN A 79 -19.75 -20.63 9.68
C GLN A 79 -21.10 -21.12 10.20
N SER A 80 -21.17 -22.36 10.69
CA SER A 80 -22.41 -22.98 11.17
C SER A 80 -23.57 -22.86 10.17
N GLY A 81 -23.29 -23.03 8.87
CA GLY A 81 -24.27 -22.91 7.79
C GLY A 81 -24.62 -21.48 7.35
N LYS A 82 -24.11 -20.44 8.03
CA LYS A 82 -24.26 -19.03 7.61
C LYS A 82 -23.08 -18.62 6.73
N ALA A 83 -23.35 -18.09 5.54
CA ALA A 83 -22.30 -17.56 4.68
C ALA A 83 -21.63 -16.34 5.33
N LEU A 84 -20.29 -16.38 5.43
CA LEU A 84 -19.44 -15.28 5.88
C LEU A 84 -18.82 -14.52 4.72
N TRP A 85 -18.45 -15.23 3.65
CA TRP A 85 -17.81 -14.68 2.47
C TRP A 85 -18.10 -15.53 1.24
N ALA A 86 -18.11 -14.94 0.05
CA ALA A 86 -18.24 -15.64 -1.22
C ALA A 86 -17.33 -15.01 -2.28
N SER A 87 -16.87 -15.84 -3.23
CA SER A 87 -16.08 -15.40 -4.38
C SER A 87 -16.92 -14.72 -5.47
N SER A 88 -18.17 -14.37 -5.20
CA SER A 88 -19.09 -13.65 -6.10
C SER A 88 -20.02 -12.72 -5.29
N TYR A 89 -20.70 -11.80 -5.98
CA TYR A 89 -21.58 -10.81 -5.36
C TYR A 89 -22.93 -11.39 -4.93
N PHE A 90 -23.24 -11.33 -3.63
CA PHE A 90 -24.58 -11.58 -3.08
C PHE A 90 -25.06 -10.39 -2.23
N PRO A 91 -26.14 -9.68 -2.62
CA PRO A 91 -26.63 -8.49 -1.91
C PRO A 91 -27.03 -8.74 -0.44
N GLN A 92 -27.41 -9.98 -0.09
CA GLN A 92 -28.01 -10.33 1.20
C GLN A 92 -27.01 -10.52 2.36
N TYR A 93 -25.69 -10.51 2.12
CA TYR A 93 -24.67 -10.76 3.15
C TYR A 93 -23.82 -9.56 3.54
N ASN A 94 -24.15 -8.35 3.06
CA ASN A 94 -23.38 -7.13 3.36
C ASN A 94 -21.87 -7.29 3.06
N THR A 95 -21.54 -8.12 2.06
CA THR A 95 -20.20 -8.18 1.46
C THR A 95 -20.24 -7.48 0.12
N PRO A 96 -19.85 -6.22 0.11
CA PRO A 96 -19.54 -5.52 -1.08
C PRO A 96 -18.90 -6.26 -2.26
N ASP A 97 -19.38 -6.08 -3.48
CA ASP A 97 -18.72 -6.24 -4.79
C ASP A 97 -17.31 -6.86 -4.88
N PHE A 98 -17.23 -8.19 -5.04
CA PHE A 98 -16.30 -8.79 -6.00
C PHE A 98 -17.07 -8.96 -7.32
N LYS A 99 -16.72 -8.20 -8.36
CA LYS A 99 -17.14 -8.52 -9.73
C LYS A 99 -16.29 -9.68 -10.24
N GLY A 100 -16.62 -10.88 -9.78
CA GLY A 100 -16.08 -12.12 -10.29
C GLY A 100 -16.83 -12.59 -11.53
N THR A 101 -16.12 -13.30 -12.41
CA THR A 101 -16.58 -13.89 -13.67
C THR A 101 -17.66 -14.98 -13.55
N THR A 102 -18.22 -15.24 -12.36
CA THR A 102 -19.11 -16.38 -12.08
C THR A 102 -20.60 -16.05 -11.92
N GLU A 103 -21.00 -14.78 -12.06
CA GLU A 103 -22.43 -14.43 -12.08
C GLU A 103 -23.09 -15.17 -13.26
N LYS A 104 -23.88 -16.22 -12.94
CA LYS A 104 -24.52 -17.16 -13.88
C LYS A 104 -23.63 -18.25 -14.50
N LEU A 105 -22.49 -18.61 -13.91
CA LEU A 105 -21.73 -19.78 -14.38
C LEU A 105 -22.49 -21.07 -14.02
N SER A 106 -22.93 -21.84 -15.01
CA SER A 106 -23.34 -23.24 -14.76
C SER A 106 -22.09 -24.08 -14.59
N CYS A 107 -22.00 -24.78 -13.46
CA CYS A 107 -20.72 -25.23 -12.93
C CYS A 107 -20.84 -26.64 -12.35
N ALA A 108 -21.19 -27.60 -13.22
CA ALA A 108 -21.26 -29.03 -12.86
C ALA A 108 -19.88 -29.70 -12.72
N SER A 109 -18.83 -29.12 -13.34
CA SER A 109 -17.48 -29.68 -13.41
C SER A 109 -16.39 -28.71 -12.94
N CYS A 110 -16.74 -27.71 -12.15
CA CYS A 110 -15.73 -26.79 -11.66
C CYS A 110 -14.93 -27.36 -10.50
N SER A 111 -13.76 -26.79 -10.29
CA SER A 111 -12.93 -27.07 -9.14
C SER A 111 -12.21 -25.82 -8.66
N ALA A 112 -12.17 -25.62 -7.35
CA ALA A 112 -11.27 -24.69 -6.68
C ALA A 112 -10.02 -25.47 -6.31
N VAL A 113 -8.87 -25.14 -6.90
CA VAL A 113 -7.61 -25.84 -6.72
C VAL A 113 -6.64 -24.92 -6.00
N PHE A 114 -6.17 -25.38 -4.86
CA PHE A 114 -5.08 -24.79 -4.10
C PHE A 114 -3.80 -25.48 -4.54
N GLN A 115 -3.06 -24.82 -5.42
CA GLN A 115 -1.90 -25.37 -6.10
C GLN A 115 -0.66 -25.37 -5.20
N GLN A 116 0.26 -26.30 -5.46
CA GLN A 116 1.52 -26.41 -4.70
C GLN A 116 2.44 -25.20 -4.88
N ASP A 117 2.24 -24.44 -5.96
CA ASP A 117 3.01 -23.24 -6.26
C ASP A 117 2.49 -21.98 -5.52
N GLY A 118 1.58 -22.17 -4.55
CA GLY A 118 1.03 -21.09 -3.72
C GLY A 118 -0.21 -20.40 -4.30
N ASN A 119 -0.71 -20.86 -5.45
CA ASN A 119 -1.84 -20.24 -6.13
C ASN A 119 -3.20 -20.83 -5.71
N ILE A 120 -4.23 -19.99 -5.65
CA ILE A 120 -5.63 -20.43 -5.60
C ILE A 120 -6.21 -20.21 -6.99
N VAL A 121 -6.72 -21.26 -7.63
CA VAL A 121 -7.26 -21.20 -8.99
C VAL A 121 -8.64 -21.80 -9.05
N LEU A 122 -9.58 -21.08 -9.67
CA LEU A 122 -10.90 -21.60 -9.97
C LEU A 122 -10.95 -22.03 -11.45
N TYR A 123 -11.41 -23.25 -11.68
CA TYR A 123 -11.48 -23.89 -13.00
C TYR A 123 -12.92 -24.18 -13.42
N ASN A 124 -13.20 -24.03 -14.72
CA ASN A 124 -14.35 -24.61 -15.42
C ASN A 124 -13.86 -25.12 -16.79
N GLY A 125 -13.24 -26.31 -16.80
CA GLY A 125 -12.47 -26.83 -17.95
C GLY A 125 -11.15 -26.08 -18.24
N LYS A 126 -11.10 -24.78 -17.96
CA LYS A 126 -9.92 -23.89 -18.01
C LYS A 126 -9.91 -22.94 -16.81
N PRO A 127 -8.76 -22.38 -16.41
CA PRO A 127 -8.71 -21.41 -15.31
C PRO A 127 -9.49 -20.16 -15.70
N TYR A 128 -10.42 -19.71 -14.85
CA TYR A 128 -11.19 -18.48 -15.06
C TYR A 128 -10.90 -17.39 -14.01
N TRP A 129 -10.31 -17.77 -12.89
CA TRP A 129 -9.79 -16.86 -11.87
C TRP A 129 -8.58 -17.47 -11.17
N ALA A 130 -7.63 -16.64 -10.76
CA ALA A 130 -6.50 -17.05 -9.93
C ALA A 130 -6.09 -15.93 -8.97
N SER A 131 -5.59 -16.28 -7.78
CA SER A 131 -5.02 -15.31 -6.81
C SER A 131 -3.73 -14.66 -7.29
N ARG A 132 -3.10 -15.18 -8.37
CA ARG A 132 -1.80 -14.75 -8.93
C ARG A 132 -0.65 -14.87 -7.95
N THR A 133 -0.75 -15.81 -7.03
CA THR A 133 0.29 -16.14 -6.06
C THR A 133 1.11 -17.36 -6.50
N ASN A 134 1.08 -17.69 -7.80
CA ASN A 134 1.82 -18.82 -8.37
C ASN A 134 3.34 -18.60 -8.36
N GLY A 135 4.07 -19.66 -8.03
CA GLY A 135 5.52 -19.70 -7.90
C GLY A 135 6.03 -19.25 -6.53
N LEU A 136 5.13 -18.97 -5.56
CA LEU A 136 5.43 -18.73 -4.16
C LEU A 136 5.47 -20.07 -3.41
N SER A 137 6.59 -20.79 -3.57
CA SER A 137 6.77 -22.09 -2.95
C SER A 137 6.67 -21.99 -1.42
N GLY A 138 5.96 -22.93 -0.78
CA GLY A 138 5.72 -22.90 0.66
C GLY A 138 4.58 -21.98 1.12
N ALA A 139 3.94 -21.23 0.21
CA ALA A 139 2.75 -20.47 0.56
C ALA A 139 1.59 -21.39 1.00
N ARG A 140 0.70 -20.88 1.86
CA ARG A 140 -0.42 -21.62 2.46
C ARG A 140 -1.70 -20.82 2.42
N VAL A 141 -2.84 -21.51 2.40
CA VAL A 141 -4.15 -20.86 2.55
C VAL A 141 -4.59 -20.87 4.01
N ALA A 142 -4.93 -19.68 4.48
CA ALA A 142 -5.53 -19.43 5.78
C ALA A 142 -7.00 -19.10 5.60
N ILE A 143 -7.85 -19.64 6.47
CA ILE A 143 -9.26 -19.27 6.56
C ILE A 143 -9.56 -18.78 7.98
N SER A 144 -10.39 -17.73 8.09
CA SER A 144 -10.81 -17.14 9.37
C SER A 144 -12.30 -16.82 9.38
N ALA A 145 -12.90 -16.81 10.57
CA ALA A 145 -14.28 -16.37 10.78
C ALA A 145 -14.46 -14.85 10.62
N THR A 146 -13.37 -14.08 10.60
CA THR A 146 -13.37 -12.63 10.42
C THR A 146 -12.62 -12.24 9.16
N ALA A 147 -12.92 -11.04 8.63
CA ALA A 147 -12.22 -10.50 7.47
C ALA A 147 -10.69 -10.48 7.73
N PRO A 148 -9.86 -10.92 6.77
CA PRO A 148 -10.15 -11.05 5.35
C PRO A 148 -10.65 -12.43 4.91
N TYR A 149 -11.13 -13.30 5.81
CA TYR A 149 -11.79 -14.60 5.55
C TYR A 149 -10.95 -15.68 4.87
N VAL A 150 -10.36 -15.41 3.71
CA VAL A 150 -9.44 -16.29 2.99
C VAL A 150 -8.20 -15.49 2.64
N SER A 151 -7.02 -16.02 2.97
CA SER A 151 -5.73 -15.40 2.65
C SER A 151 -4.73 -16.43 2.15
N VAL A 152 -3.82 -15.98 1.27
CA VAL A 152 -2.58 -16.70 0.97
C VAL A 152 -1.48 -16.07 1.81
N VAL A 153 -0.81 -16.90 2.59
CA VAL A 153 0.32 -16.51 3.43
C VAL A 153 1.57 -17.15 2.86
N SER A 154 2.56 -16.34 2.52
CA SER A 154 3.88 -16.77 2.07
C SER A 154 4.92 -16.10 2.96
N GLU A 155 5.97 -16.81 3.35
CA GLU A 155 7.02 -16.24 4.20
C GLU A 155 6.52 -15.65 5.54
N GLY A 156 5.42 -16.21 6.09
CA GLY A 156 4.78 -15.67 7.30
C GLY A 156 4.02 -14.35 7.11
N GLN A 157 4.00 -13.81 5.88
CA GLN A 157 3.32 -12.57 5.50
C GLN A 157 2.08 -12.86 4.65
N VAL A 158 1.05 -12.03 4.79
CA VAL A 158 -0.12 -12.09 3.91
C VAL A 158 0.30 -11.52 2.54
N VAL A 159 0.30 -12.36 1.51
CA VAL A 159 0.63 -11.96 0.12
C VAL A 159 -0.61 -11.74 -0.73
N TRP A 160 -1.73 -12.36 -0.35
CA TRP A 160 -3.05 -12.09 -0.92
C TRP A 160 -4.13 -12.32 0.14
N SER A 161 -5.23 -11.56 0.06
CA SER A 161 -6.41 -11.81 0.87
C SER A 161 -7.69 -11.48 0.12
N SER A 162 -8.80 -12.10 0.52
CA SER A 162 -10.09 -11.94 -0.15
C SER A 162 -10.69 -10.53 0.00
N SER A 163 -10.14 -9.70 0.90
CA SER A 163 -10.52 -8.29 1.04
C SER A 163 -9.56 -7.33 0.34
N SER A 164 -8.31 -7.74 0.07
CA SER A 164 -7.25 -6.85 -0.44
C SER A 164 -7.60 -6.27 -1.81
N ASP A 165 -8.03 -7.11 -2.75
CA ASP A 165 -8.41 -6.67 -4.12
C ASP A 165 -9.52 -5.64 -4.08
N ARG A 166 -10.56 -5.93 -3.29
CA ARG A 166 -11.73 -5.07 -3.22
C ARG A 166 -11.43 -3.74 -2.54
N LEU A 167 -10.71 -3.75 -1.43
CA LEU A 167 -10.39 -2.52 -0.71
C LEU A 167 -9.51 -1.62 -1.57
N MET A 168 -8.54 -2.18 -2.30
CA MET A 168 -7.72 -1.41 -3.24
C MET A 168 -8.50 -0.94 -4.46
N GLN A 169 -9.42 -1.76 -5.00
CA GLN A 169 -10.33 -1.33 -6.07
C GLN A 169 -11.28 -0.22 -5.58
N SER A 170 -11.82 -0.34 -4.37
CA SER A 170 -12.65 0.69 -3.74
C SER A 170 -11.85 1.97 -3.50
N LEU A 171 -10.58 1.87 -3.12
CA LEU A 171 -9.69 3.02 -3.01
C LEU A 171 -9.52 3.71 -4.37
N TRP A 172 -9.26 2.92 -5.41
CA TRP A 172 -9.12 3.37 -6.80
C TRP A 172 -10.37 4.13 -7.28
N ASP A 173 -11.54 3.52 -7.08
CA ASP A 173 -12.84 4.06 -7.48
C ASP A 173 -13.30 5.22 -6.60
N GLY A 174 -12.64 5.44 -5.45
CA GLY A 174 -13.01 6.48 -4.52
C GLY A 174 -14.22 6.13 -3.65
N THR A 175 -14.36 4.88 -3.28
CA THR A 175 -15.35 4.39 -2.30
C THR A 175 -14.69 3.81 -1.05
N ALA A 176 -13.36 3.86 -0.95
CA ALA A 176 -12.60 3.60 0.26
C ALA A 176 -11.59 4.72 0.55
N SER A 177 -11.16 4.81 1.81
CA SER A 177 -10.17 5.80 2.25
C SER A 177 -9.35 5.26 3.40
N PHE A 178 -8.11 5.74 3.53
CA PHE A 178 -7.30 5.48 4.71
C PHE A 178 -7.84 6.27 5.91
N LYS A 179 -8.16 5.56 6.99
CA LYS A 179 -8.56 6.12 8.28
C LYS A 179 -7.39 6.02 9.25
N GLN A 180 -7.00 7.16 9.81
CA GLN A 180 -5.87 7.22 10.74
C GLN A 180 -6.16 6.39 11.98
N LEU A 181 -5.29 5.41 12.24
CA LEU A 181 -5.32 4.61 13.47
C LEU A 181 -4.37 5.17 14.52
N VAL A 182 -3.18 5.56 14.08
CA VAL A 182 -2.09 5.98 14.94
C VAL A 182 -1.43 7.21 14.34
N ALA A 183 -1.17 8.19 15.19
CA ALA A 183 -0.24 9.28 14.94
C ALA A 183 0.56 9.47 16.23
N MET A 184 1.87 9.20 16.18
CA MET A 184 2.71 9.24 17.37
C MET A 184 4.12 9.73 17.06
N GLN A 185 4.74 10.34 18.05
CA GLN A 185 6.18 10.58 18.01
C GLN A 185 6.89 9.29 18.42
N ILE A 186 7.77 8.80 17.56
CA ILE A 186 8.67 7.70 17.88
C ILE A 186 10.05 8.30 18.05
N SER A 187 10.70 8.10 19.21
CA SER A 187 12.10 8.51 19.38
C SER A 187 12.99 7.75 18.41
N THR A 188 13.81 8.50 17.70
CA THR A 188 14.71 8.00 16.64
C THR A 188 16.16 7.95 17.13
N THR A 189 16.40 8.28 18.41
CA THR A 189 17.70 8.24 19.06
C THR A 189 17.65 7.33 20.30
N THR A 190 18.69 6.52 20.48
CA THR A 190 18.98 5.80 21.73
C THR A 190 19.81 6.63 22.70
N LYS A 191 20.30 7.81 22.27
CA LYS A 191 21.25 8.67 22.98
C LYS A 191 20.59 9.98 23.45
N SER A 192 20.77 10.33 24.73
CA SER A 192 20.26 11.58 25.30
C SER A 192 21.07 12.79 24.81
N GLY A 193 20.40 13.87 24.36
CA GLY A 193 21.04 15.16 24.06
C GLY A 193 21.49 15.40 22.61
N SER A 194 21.09 14.56 21.66
CA SER A 194 21.33 14.79 20.22
C SER A 194 20.58 16.04 19.73
N THR A 195 21.28 16.92 18.99
CA THR A 195 20.75 18.18 18.43
C THR A 195 20.40 18.06 16.94
N PHE A 196 20.68 16.92 16.30
CA PHE A 196 20.30 16.71 14.92
C PHE A 196 18.77 16.65 14.81
N VAL A 197 18.23 17.26 13.76
CA VAL A 197 16.79 17.36 13.51
C VAL A 197 16.14 16.00 13.68
N ASN A 198 15.43 15.83 14.80
CA ASN A 198 14.50 14.75 15.05
C ASN A 198 13.52 14.71 13.88
N GLY A 199 13.69 13.78 12.96
CA GLY A 199 12.61 13.39 12.07
C GLY A 199 12.81 13.45 10.57
N MET A 200 13.91 13.96 10.04
CA MET A 200 14.18 13.84 8.60
C MET A 200 14.74 12.46 8.27
N ASN A 201 14.24 11.85 7.21
CA ASN A 201 14.71 10.59 6.65
C ASN A 201 14.61 9.41 7.62
N GLN A 202 13.47 9.21 8.27
CA GLN A 202 13.31 8.19 9.32
C GLN A 202 13.03 6.77 8.80
N GLY A 203 12.85 6.60 7.49
CA GLY A 203 12.29 5.39 6.91
C GLY A 203 12.92 4.09 7.43
N THR A 204 12.15 3.01 7.41
CA THR A 204 12.44 1.95 6.43
C THR A 204 11.22 1.11 6.08
N GLN A 205 10.55 0.39 6.99
CA GLN A 205 9.38 -0.46 6.63
C GLN A 205 8.68 -1.03 7.87
N ILE A 206 7.36 -1.24 7.82
CA ILE A 206 6.67 -2.19 8.72
C ILE A 206 6.57 -3.55 8.03
N VAL A 207 7.05 -4.60 8.70
CA VAL A 207 6.91 -5.99 8.27
C VAL A 207 6.00 -6.73 9.26
N PRO A 208 4.72 -7.00 8.93
CA PRO A 208 3.88 -7.87 9.73
C PRO A 208 4.27 -9.34 9.51
N MET A 209 4.55 -10.07 10.58
CA MET A 209 4.83 -11.50 10.54
C MET A 209 4.28 -12.18 11.79
N ASN A 210 3.48 -13.23 11.59
CA ASN A 210 2.88 -14.03 12.68
C ASN A 210 2.21 -13.18 13.79
N GLY A 211 1.46 -12.14 13.39
CA GLY A 211 0.74 -11.25 14.31
C GLY A 211 1.60 -10.20 15.02
N THR A 212 2.92 -10.20 14.81
CA THR A 212 3.83 -9.16 15.30
C THR A 212 4.21 -8.24 14.14
N TRP A 213 4.18 -6.92 14.37
CA TRP A 213 4.67 -5.94 13.42
C TRP A 213 6.10 -5.55 13.77
N TYR A 214 7.01 -5.64 12.80
CA TYR A 214 8.40 -5.22 12.94
C TYR A 214 8.61 -3.90 12.19
N LEU A 215 8.83 -2.81 12.93
CA LEU A 215 9.19 -1.52 12.34
C LEU A 215 10.71 -1.47 12.20
N PHE A 216 11.18 -1.61 10.96
CA PHE A 216 12.53 -1.22 10.57
C PHE A 216 12.53 0.29 10.38
N ASN A 217 13.43 0.96 11.09
CA ASN A 217 13.66 2.39 10.93
C ASN A 217 15.12 2.75 11.22
N ARG A 218 15.51 3.98 10.92
CA ARG A 218 16.88 4.44 11.11
C ARG A 218 17.10 5.12 12.43
N GLU A 219 18.30 4.96 12.96
CA GLU A 219 18.87 5.83 13.96
C GLU A 219 19.96 6.70 13.35
N TYR A 220 19.95 7.98 13.73
CA TYR A 220 20.98 8.95 13.38
C TYR A 220 21.69 9.45 14.63
N ASP A 221 23.01 9.55 14.56
CA ASP A 221 23.82 10.36 15.45
C ASP A 221 24.76 11.18 14.57
N PHE A 222 24.33 12.38 14.19
CA PHE A 222 25.12 13.33 13.41
C PHE A 222 25.50 14.53 14.29
N ALA A 223 26.76 14.96 14.23
CA ALA A 223 27.21 16.25 14.73
C ALA A 223 26.50 17.40 14.01
N ALA A 224 26.55 18.61 14.58
CA ALA A 224 25.91 19.81 14.02
C ALA A 224 26.34 20.16 12.56
N LYS A 225 27.44 19.57 12.08
CA LYS A 225 27.83 19.52 10.66
C LYS A 225 28.15 18.07 10.29
N PRO A 226 27.22 17.34 9.65
CA PRO A 226 27.43 15.92 9.36
C PRO A 226 28.56 15.74 8.36
N SER A 227 29.63 15.05 8.73
CA SER A 227 30.68 14.63 7.78
C SER A 227 30.22 13.43 6.94
N GLN A 228 29.10 12.81 7.33
CA GLN A 228 28.58 11.56 6.79
C GLN A 228 29.59 10.40 6.80
N CYS A 229 30.70 10.51 7.55
CA CYS A 229 31.73 9.49 7.84
C CYS A 229 32.53 9.83 9.12
N ALA A 230 33.02 8.81 9.83
CA ALA A 230 33.99 8.82 10.96
C ALA A 230 33.61 9.45 12.32
N ALA A 231 32.67 10.41 12.40
CA ALA A 231 32.15 10.92 13.68
C ALA A 231 30.63 10.67 13.86
N ASP A 232 29.96 10.33 12.76
CA ASP A 232 28.52 10.24 12.66
C ASP A 232 28.10 8.92 12.01
N PHE A 233 26.95 8.37 12.42
CA PHE A 233 26.41 7.16 11.80
C PHE A 233 24.92 7.29 11.48
N ALA A 234 24.52 6.63 10.38
CA ALA A 234 23.15 6.18 10.16
C ALA A 234 23.15 4.65 10.19
N ARG A 235 22.27 4.07 11.00
CA ARG A 235 22.20 2.61 11.20
C ARG A 235 20.76 2.14 11.31
N ILE A 236 20.55 0.85 11.13
CA ILE A 236 19.20 0.25 11.10
C ILE A 236 18.85 -0.29 12.47
N MET A 237 17.65 0.03 12.93
CA MET A 237 17.06 -0.49 14.15
C MET A 237 15.67 -1.08 13.90
N VAL A 238 15.24 -1.96 14.80
CA VAL A 238 13.94 -2.64 14.76
C VAL A 238 13.18 -2.43 16.05
N ARG A 239 11.86 -2.27 15.95
CA ARG A 239 10.89 -2.32 17.06
C ARG A 239 9.82 -3.35 16.76
N THR A 240 9.22 -3.90 17.81
CA THR A 240 8.07 -4.78 17.70
C THR A 240 6.81 -4.10 18.20
N SER A 241 5.69 -4.41 17.58
CA SER A 241 4.34 -4.12 18.07
C SER A 241 3.48 -5.37 17.98
N SER A 242 2.70 -5.64 19.04
CA SER A 242 1.73 -6.74 19.10
C SER A 242 0.27 -6.24 19.10
N ASP A 243 0.05 -4.95 18.91
CA ASP A 243 -1.24 -4.27 19.02
C ASP A 243 -1.56 -3.38 17.81
N SER A 244 -1.07 -3.81 16.64
CA SER A 244 -1.24 -3.13 15.35
C SER A 244 -0.68 -1.70 15.33
N GLY A 245 0.52 -1.54 15.89
CA GLY A 245 1.30 -0.31 15.85
C GLY A 245 0.88 0.76 16.85
N LYS A 246 -0.03 0.46 17.80
CA LYS A 246 -0.46 1.40 18.85
C LYS A 246 0.63 1.60 19.90
N THR A 247 1.41 0.56 20.20
CA THR A 247 2.60 0.63 21.04
C THR A 247 3.77 -0.08 20.38
N TRP A 248 4.99 0.38 20.71
CA TRP A 248 6.25 -0.15 20.16
C TRP A 248 7.24 -0.45 21.27
N SER A 249 8.01 -1.53 21.10
CA SER A 249 9.13 -1.87 21.97
C SER A 249 10.24 -0.80 21.93
N LYS A 250 11.21 -0.93 22.84
CA LYS A 250 12.48 -0.23 22.69
C LYS A 250 13.17 -0.60 21.36
N PRO A 251 13.90 0.34 20.73
CA PRO A 251 14.78 0.05 19.60
C PRO A 251 15.79 -1.05 19.90
N VAL A 252 16.05 -1.91 18.91
CA VAL A 252 17.24 -2.75 18.87
C VAL A 252 18.00 -2.44 17.58
N VAL A 253 19.31 -2.17 17.68
CA VAL A 253 20.14 -1.93 16.51
C VAL A 253 20.48 -3.27 15.85
N VAL A 254 20.16 -3.41 14.55
CA VAL A 254 20.26 -4.69 13.84
C VAL A 254 21.32 -4.69 12.75
N ALA A 255 21.65 -3.54 12.16
CA ALA A 255 22.74 -3.40 11.19
C ALA A 255 23.37 -2.01 11.31
N GLU A 256 24.68 -1.90 11.11
CA GLU A 256 25.41 -0.63 11.21
C GLU A 256 26.55 -0.56 10.17
N PRO A 257 26.91 0.65 9.71
CA PRO A 257 27.95 0.82 8.71
C PRO A 257 29.32 0.42 9.28
N GLN A 258 30.15 -0.21 8.46
CA GLN A 258 31.49 -0.61 8.85
C GLN A 258 32.56 0.16 8.07
N VAL A 259 33.21 1.11 8.73
CA VAL A 259 34.24 1.98 8.13
C VAL A 259 35.42 1.18 7.58
N SER A 260 35.77 0.04 8.19
CA SER A 260 36.81 -0.87 7.68
C SER A 260 36.51 -1.41 6.28
N TYR A 261 35.24 -1.41 5.88
CA TYR A 261 34.79 -1.78 4.53
C TYR A 261 34.44 -0.57 3.67
N GLY A 262 34.85 0.63 4.10
CA GLY A 262 34.57 1.88 3.39
C GLY A 262 33.11 2.33 3.45
N GLU A 263 32.32 1.82 4.40
CA GLU A 263 30.90 2.18 4.59
C GLU A 263 30.76 3.25 5.68
N CYS A 264 29.95 4.26 5.44
CA CYS A 264 29.76 5.35 6.40
C CYS A 264 28.33 5.52 6.91
N ALA A 265 27.33 5.16 6.11
CA ALA A 265 25.93 5.28 6.53
C ALA A 265 25.11 4.16 5.90
N LEU A 266 24.24 3.54 6.70
CA LEU A 266 23.13 2.72 6.22
C LEU A 266 21.88 3.60 6.25
N ALA A 267 21.42 4.00 5.08
CA ALA A 267 20.31 4.93 4.93
C ALA A 267 19.00 4.14 4.71
N ASP A 268 18.58 3.98 3.46
CA ASP A 268 17.33 3.31 3.13
C ASP A 268 17.50 1.80 3.05
N GLY A 269 16.40 1.06 3.09
CA GLY A 269 16.46 -0.39 2.99
C GLY A 269 15.11 -1.08 3.09
N TYR A 270 15.16 -2.40 2.92
CA TYR A 270 13.99 -3.27 2.94
C TYR A 270 14.33 -4.61 3.55
N ALA A 271 13.45 -5.07 4.45
CA ALA A 271 13.57 -6.35 5.11
C ALA A 271 12.64 -7.37 4.44
N PHE A 272 13.14 -8.58 4.20
CA PHE A 272 12.39 -9.68 3.64
C PHE A 272 12.72 -10.95 4.42
N TYR A 273 11.73 -11.74 4.80
CA TYR A 273 11.96 -13.04 5.41
C TYR A 273 11.82 -14.12 4.34
N ASP A 274 12.79 -15.03 4.25
CA ASP A 274 12.78 -16.22 3.40
C ASP A 274 12.58 -17.45 4.29
N SER A 275 11.34 -17.93 4.40
CA SER A 275 10.94 -19.09 5.19
C SER A 275 11.52 -20.40 4.66
N GLU A 276 11.78 -20.52 3.35
CA GLU A 276 12.43 -21.72 2.81
C GLU A 276 13.82 -21.93 3.43
N GLN A 277 14.52 -20.82 3.73
CA GLN A 277 15.83 -20.83 4.35
C GLN A 277 15.79 -20.51 5.85
N SER A 278 14.62 -20.09 6.36
CA SER A 278 14.46 -19.49 7.69
C SER A 278 15.45 -18.33 7.91
N THR A 279 15.54 -17.41 6.95
CA THR A 279 16.53 -16.33 6.94
C THR A 279 15.89 -14.99 6.63
N TRP A 280 16.21 -13.98 7.43
CA TRP A 280 15.95 -12.59 7.07
C TRP A 280 17.03 -12.07 6.14
N HIS A 281 16.61 -11.35 5.11
CA HIS A 281 17.42 -10.57 4.20
C HIS A 281 17.12 -9.09 4.39
N TYR A 282 18.16 -8.27 4.35
CA TYR A 282 18.05 -6.83 4.42
C TYR A 282 18.94 -6.20 3.35
N LEU A 283 18.32 -5.53 2.37
CA LEU A 283 19.06 -4.68 1.43
C LEU A 283 19.09 -3.26 1.97
N ALA A 284 20.29 -2.70 2.13
CA ALA A 284 20.51 -1.34 2.58
C ALA A 284 21.17 -0.50 1.50
N GLN A 285 20.71 0.72 1.31
CA GLN A 285 21.45 1.78 0.66
C GLN A 285 22.60 2.20 1.58
N VAL A 286 23.81 2.20 1.03
CA VAL A 286 25.04 2.47 1.78
C VAL A 286 25.78 3.64 1.16
N LEU A 287 26.04 4.66 1.99
CA LEU A 287 26.98 5.72 1.62
C LEU A 287 28.40 5.23 1.88
N THR A 288 29.25 5.33 0.88
CA THR A 288 30.67 4.98 1.00
C THR A 288 31.52 6.17 1.48
N THR A 289 32.72 5.88 1.97
CA THR A 289 33.76 6.87 2.29
C THR A 289 34.16 7.76 1.11
N SER A 290 33.94 7.29 -0.12
CA SER A 290 34.13 8.07 -1.35
C SER A 290 32.94 8.97 -1.73
N GLY A 291 31.87 9.00 -0.93
CA GLY A 291 30.66 9.78 -1.21
C GLY A 291 29.75 9.16 -2.29
N GLN A 292 29.94 7.88 -2.63
CA GLN A 292 29.12 7.15 -3.59
C GLN A 292 28.04 6.31 -2.88
N TRP A 293 26.86 6.22 -3.48
CA TRP A 293 25.78 5.34 -3.02
C TRP A 293 25.87 3.97 -3.66
N ASN A 294 25.84 2.92 -2.83
CA ASN A 294 25.78 1.51 -3.23
C ASN A 294 24.60 0.81 -2.53
N THR A 295 24.35 -0.45 -2.87
CA THR A 295 23.47 -1.33 -2.10
C THR A 295 24.26 -2.49 -1.50
N SER A 296 24.09 -2.72 -0.20
CA SER A 296 24.68 -3.83 0.55
C SER A 296 23.58 -4.76 1.08
N HIS A 297 23.88 -6.06 1.12
CA HIS A 297 23.04 -7.12 1.65
C HIS A 297 23.51 -7.53 3.05
N PHE A 298 22.54 -7.73 3.94
CA PHE A 298 22.77 -8.28 5.27
C PHE A 298 21.77 -9.41 5.50
N SER A 299 22.15 -10.43 6.27
CA SER A 299 21.28 -11.58 6.54
C SER A 299 21.31 -12.03 7.99
N LEU A 300 20.21 -12.60 8.46
CA LEU A 300 20.09 -13.15 9.81
C LEU A 300 19.32 -14.47 9.76
N ASN A 301 19.93 -15.55 10.23
CA ASN A 301 19.26 -16.84 10.35
C ASN A 301 18.28 -16.84 11.54
N GLY A 302 17.15 -17.50 11.37
CA GLY A 302 16.05 -17.58 12.34
C GLY A 302 14.97 -16.52 12.11
N ASP A 303 13.91 -16.60 12.89
CA ASP A 303 12.67 -15.84 12.63
C ASP A 303 12.63 -14.48 13.32
N ASN A 304 13.49 -14.23 14.30
CA ASN A 304 13.42 -13.02 15.10
C ASN A 304 14.37 -11.96 14.53
N PRO A 305 13.87 -10.89 13.90
CA PRO A 305 14.72 -9.85 13.31
C PRO A 305 15.33 -8.91 14.37
N LEU A 306 15.19 -9.17 15.67
CA LEU A 306 15.79 -8.38 16.75
C LEU A 306 17.26 -8.74 17.04
N ALA A 307 17.91 -9.55 16.22
CA ALA A 307 19.33 -9.83 16.33
C ALA A 307 20.15 -9.09 15.26
N ARG A 308 21.48 -9.09 15.42
CA ARG A 308 22.39 -8.46 14.46
C ARG A 308 22.40 -9.22 13.14
N PHE A 309 22.15 -8.52 12.05
CA PHE A 309 22.28 -9.06 10.71
C PHE A 309 23.76 -9.07 10.31
N ALA A 310 24.21 -10.20 9.78
CA ALA A 310 25.56 -10.37 9.27
C ALA A 310 25.71 -9.67 7.91
N ARG A 311 26.78 -8.88 7.76
CA ARG A 311 27.16 -8.26 6.48
C ARG A 311 27.55 -9.35 5.48
N ASP A 312 27.05 -9.29 4.25
CA ASP A 312 27.52 -10.17 3.19
C ASP A 312 28.99 -9.86 2.84
N SER A 313 29.79 -10.91 2.72
CA SER A 313 31.17 -10.84 2.22
C SER A 313 31.28 -10.18 0.83
N ALA A 314 30.25 -10.30 -0.01
CA ALA A 314 30.21 -9.75 -1.36
C ALA A 314 29.82 -8.27 -1.41
N ASN A 315 29.55 -7.63 -0.27
CA ASN A 315 29.12 -6.24 -0.26
C ASN A 315 30.20 -5.27 -0.76
N PRO A 316 29.84 -4.25 -1.56
CA PRO A 316 28.47 -3.96 -2.01
C PRO A 316 27.97 -4.95 -3.06
N VAL A 317 26.74 -5.44 -2.88
CA VAL A 317 26.10 -6.37 -3.82
C VAL A 317 25.60 -5.69 -5.08
N ILE A 318 25.38 -4.37 -5.02
CA ILE A 318 25.11 -3.54 -6.18
C ILE A 318 25.96 -2.28 -6.06
N SER A 319 26.90 -2.12 -6.98
CA SER A 319 27.71 -0.92 -7.13
C SER A 319 26.99 0.12 -7.98
N SER A 320 27.26 1.40 -7.73
CA SER A 320 26.71 2.50 -8.53
C SER A 320 27.01 2.36 -10.05
N GLY A 321 25.98 2.59 -10.86
CA GLY A 321 25.89 2.35 -12.31
C GLY A 321 25.67 0.89 -12.75
N SER A 322 25.79 -0.11 -11.89
CA SER A 322 26.01 -1.51 -12.34
C SER A 322 24.79 -2.18 -12.96
N LEU A 323 23.58 -1.96 -12.42
CA LEU A 323 22.33 -2.50 -13.00
C LEU A 323 21.77 -1.52 -14.01
N TRP A 324 21.80 -0.22 -13.73
CA TRP A 324 21.28 0.81 -14.63
C TRP A 324 21.98 0.83 -15.99
N LYS A 325 23.29 0.55 -16.08
CA LYS A 325 23.99 0.41 -17.37
C LYS A 325 23.45 -0.75 -18.22
N GLN A 326 22.88 -1.78 -17.60
CA GLN A 326 22.28 -2.91 -18.30
C GLN A 326 20.85 -2.62 -18.72
N ILE A 327 20.11 -1.84 -17.90
CA ILE A 327 18.73 -1.44 -18.16
C ILE A 327 18.66 -0.35 -19.22
N CYS A 328 19.41 0.75 -19.06
CA CYS A 328 19.29 1.93 -19.91
C CYS A 328 19.98 1.78 -21.28
N GLY A 329 19.39 2.45 -22.27
CA GLY A 329 19.85 2.51 -23.65
C GLY A 329 19.10 3.59 -24.45
N ALA A 330 19.28 3.60 -25.77
CA ALA A 330 18.71 4.65 -26.63
C ALA A 330 17.17 4.62 -26.75
N GLN A 331 16.55 3.47 -26.46
CA GLN A 331 15.10 3.24 -26.62
C GLN A 331 14.36 3.07 -25.28
N THR A 332 15.04 3.32 -24.16
CA THR A 332 14.51 3.15 -22.81
C THR A 332 14.13 4.49 -22.20
N ALA A 333 13.23 4.48 -21.22
CA ALA A 333 12.83 5.68 -20.50
C ALA A 333 13.95 6.29 -19.62
N CYS A 334 14.97 5.50 -19.27
CA CYS A 334 16.14 5.99 -18.55
C CYS A 334 17.33 6.29 -19.47
N PRO A 335 18.09 7.38 -19.22
CA PRO A 335 19.25 7.77 -20.02
C PRO A 335 20.51 6.98 -19.66
N ASN A 336 21.48 6.94 -20.58
CA ASN A 336 22.79 6.35 -20.31
C ASN A 336 23.51 7.06 -19.15
N GLY A 337 24.10 6.26 -18.26
CA GLY A 337 24.81 6.73 -17.08
C GLY A 337 23.90 7.20 -15.94
N THR A 338 22.63 6.75 -15.91
CA THR A 338 21.87 6.65 -14.66
C THR A 338 22.62 5.72 -13.69
N ALA A 339 22.65 6.07 -12.42
CA ALA A 339 23.40 5.36 -11.40
C ALA A 339 22.51 5.03 -10.19
N GLU A 340 22.77 3.93 -9.50
CA GLU A 340 21.99 3.51 -8.33
C GLU A 340 22.10 4.55 -7.21
N GLU A 341 20.94 4.89 -6.63
CA GLU A 341 20.79 5.84 -5.54
C GLU A 341 19.83 5.30 -4.45
N GLY A 342 19.79 3.96 -4.32
CA GLY A 342 19.24 3.28 -3.15
C GLY A 342 17.73 3.00 -3.14
N THR A 343 17.12 3.19 -1.95
CA THR A 343 15.74 2.80 -1.59
C THR A 343 15.28 1.44 -2.14
N PRO A 344 16.04 0.33 -1.98
CA PRO A 344 15.65 -0.95 -2.53
C PRO A 344 14.31 -1.45 -1.95
N GLU A 345 13.60 -2.29 -2.69
CA GLU A 345 12.38 -2.98 -2.24
C GLU A 345 12.42 -4.44 -2.72
N ILE A 346 12.50 -5.41 -1.80
CA ILE A 346 12.37 -6.83 -2.15
C ILE A 346 10.88 -7.16 -2.20
N LEU A 347 10.32 -7.27 -3.40
CA LEU A 347 8.87 -7.41 -3.58
C LEU A 347 8.34 -8.77 -3.17
N TYR A 348 9.01 -9.82 -3.64
CA TYR A 348 8.63 -11.22 -3.45
C TYR A 348 9.77 -12.13 -3.92
N LYS A 349 9.73 -13.39 -3.48
CA LYS A 349 10.56 -14.48 -4.00
C LYS A 349 9.68 -15.41 -4.84
N LYS A 350 9.99 -15.58 -6.12
CA LYS A 350 9.24 -16.42 -7.05
C LYS A 350 10.18 -17.31 -7.85
N ASN A 351 9.91 -18.62 -7.89
CA ASN A 351 10.76 -19.62 -8.55
C ASN A 351 12.24 -19.54 -8.11
N GLY A 352 12.46 -19.23 -6.82
CA GLY A 352 13.76 -19.01 -6.19
C GLY A 352 14.49 -17.74 -6.61
N PHE A 353 13.83 -16.80 -7.29
CA PHE A 353 14.34 -15.45 -7.56
C PHE A 353 13.65 -14.43 -6.66
N PHE A 354 14.44 -13.60 -5.98
CA PHE A 354 13.99 -12.37 -5.33
C PHE A 354 13.86 -11.27 -6.38
N TYR A 355 12.70 -10.62 -6.45
CA TYR A 355 12.45 -9.48 -7.34
C TYR A 355 12.64 -8.20 -6.54
N VAL A 356 13.51 -7.32 -7.02
CA VAL A 356 13.95 -6.13 -6.30
C VAL A 356 13.76 -4.90 -7.16
N THR A 357 13.03 -3.91 -6.65
CA THR A 357 13.00 -2.56 -7.25
C THR A 357 13.99 -1.65 -6.55
N PHE A 358 14.53 -0.67 -7.27
CA PHE A 358 15.56 0.23 -6.76
C PHE A 358 15.52 1.57 -7.47
N HIS A 359 16.07 2.59 -6.81
CA HIS A 359 16.16 3.94 -7.31
C HIS A 359 17.47 4.15 -8.09
N GLY A 360 17.39 4.94 -9.15
CA GLY A 360 18.56 5.53 -9.78
C GLY A 360 18.36 6.97 -10.15
N ALA A 361 19.47 7.67 -10.27
CA ALA A 361 19.49 9.08 -10.60
C ALA A 361 20.42 9.39 -11.76
N LYS A 362 20.06 10.46 -12.48
CA LYS A 362 20.88 11.06 -13.53
C LYS A 362 20.87 12.56 -13.40
N ILE A 363 22.05 13.17 -13.42
CA ILE A 363 22.20 14.61 -13.65
C ILE A 363 21.74 14.91 -15.08
N ALA A 364 20.61 15.60 -15.22
CA ALA A 364 20.05 15.99 -16.52
C ALA A 364 20.67 17.30 -17.02
N SER A 365 20.94 18.23 -16.11
CA SER A 365 21.64 19.50 -16.35
C SER A 365 22.24 20.01 -15.03
N PRO A 366 23.11 21.04 -15.03
CA PRO A 366 23.69 21.57 -13.80
C PRO A 366 22.60 21.94 -12.77
N GLY A 367 22.61 21.25 -11.63
CA GLY A 367 21.63 21.45 -10.56
C GLY A 367 20.28 20.73 -10.73
N VAL A 368 20.10 19.93 -11.78
CA VAL A 368 18.87 19.14 -12.01
C VAL A 368 19.21 17.66 -12.08
N VAL A 369 18.64 16.90 -11.14
CA VAL A 369 18.80 15.44 -11.07
C VAL A 369 17.44 14.80 -11.28
N HIS A 370 17.34 13.92 -12.27
CA HIS A 370 16.15 13.12 -12.51
C HIS A 370 16.26 11.76 -11.80
N GLY A 371 15.19 11.36 -11.12
CA GLY A 371 15.02 10.06 -10.48
C GLY A 371 14.25 9.07 -11.36
N TYR A 372 14.67 7.81 -11.27
CA TYR A 372 14.14 6.68 -12.02
C TYR A 372 13.97 5.48 -11.10
N ARG A 373 12.97 4.64 -11.37
CA ARG A 373 12.80 3.36 -10.67
C ARG A 373 13.10 2.21 -11.61
N GLY A 374 13.96 1.29 -11.19
CA GLY A 374 14.36 0.09 -11.92
C GLY A 374 13.87 -1.18 -11.23
N VAL A 375 14.04 -2.32 -11.90
CA VAL A 375 13.82 -3.64 -11.33
C VAL A 375 14.87 -4.63 -11.84
N ALA A 376 15.30 -5.53 -10.96
CA ALA A 376 16.13 -6.67 -11.27
C ALA A 376 15.70 -7.86 -10.41
N LYS A 377 16.18 -9.05 -10.75
CA LYS A 377 15.99 -10.24 -9.92
C LYS A 377 17.29 -10.96 -9.63
N THR A 378 17.35 -11.67 -8.51
CA THR A 378 18.54 -12.39 -8.04
C THR A 378 18.14 -13.66 -7.30
N ARG A 379 19.01 -14.68 -7.27
CA ARG A 379 18.81 -15.87 -6.42
C ARG A 379 19.58 -15.80 -5.09
N ASP A 380 20.61 -14.98 -5.04
CA ASP A 380 21.67 -15.04 -4.03
C ASP A 380 22.14 -13.65 -3.56
N PHE A 381 21.50 -12.58 -4.07
CA PHE A 381 21.89 -11.19 -3.88
C PHE A 381 23.28 -10.84 -4.40
N LYS A 382 23.92 -11.69 -5.21
CA LYS A 382 25.27 -11.44 -5.77
C LYS A 382 25.20 -11.35 -7.29
N ASN A 383 24.41 -12.24 -7.89
CA ASN A 383 24.20 -12.32 -9.33
C ASN A 383 22.83 -11.74 -9.67
N TRP A 384 22.82 -10.73 -10.55
CA TRP A 384 21.62 -9.96 -10.86
C TRP A 384 21.23 -10.11 -12.33
N VAL A 385 19.93 -10.28 -12.57
CA VAL A 385 19.31 -10.33 -13.89
C VAL A 385 18.44 -9.08 -14.06
N THR A 386 18.79 -8.26 -15.04
CA THR A 386 18.09 -7.01 -15.38
C THR A 386 17.21 -7.14 -16.63
N LYS A 387 17.39 -8.22 -17.40
CA LYS A 387 16.63 -8.52 -18.61
C LYS A 387 16.16 -9.95 -18.63
N ASP A 388 14.85 -10.13 -18.75
CA ASP A 388 14.17 -11.42 -18.86
C ASP A 388 12.74 -11.21 -19.38
N ALA A 389 12.05 -12.29 -19.76
CA ALA A 389 10.69 -12.27 -20.28
C ALA A 389 9.64 -11.77 -19.26
N ASP A 390 9.92 -11.91 -17.96
CA ASP A 390 9.08 -11.46 -16.86
C ASP A 390 9.56 -10.13 -16.24
N LEU A 391 10.54 -9.47 -16.86
CA LEU A 391 11.01 -8.13 -16.48
C LEU A 391 10.60 -7.09 -17.55
N PRO A 392 10.36 -5.83 -17.17
CA PRO A 392 9.99 -4.77 -18.11
C PRO A 392 11.06 -4.43 -19.16
N ASN A 393 12.32 -4.82 -18.93
CA ASN A 393 13.47 -4.50 -19.77
C ASN A 393 13.69 -2.99 -20.00
N ASP A 394 13.19 -2.17 -19.07
CA ASP A 394 13.26 -0.71 -19.04
C ASP A 394 13.10 -0.25 -17.58
N ALA A 395 13.34 1.03 -17.30
CA ALA A 395 12.87 1.69 -16.08
C ALA A 395 11.35 1.49 -15.94
N ILE A 396 10.92 1.20 -14.73
CA ILE A 396 9.49 1.09 -14.38
C ILE A 396 8.90 2.46 -14.03
N TRP A 397 9.73 3.46 -13.74
CA TRP A 397 9.28 4.83 -13.50
C TRP A 397 10.30 5.85 -14.00
N SER A 398 9.83 6.96 -14.55
CA SER A 398 10.65 8.08 -14.99
C SER A 398 9.91 9.42 -14.81
N PRO A 399 10.57 10.57 -15.03
CA PRO A 399 9.92 11.89 -15.02
C PRO A 399 8.69 12.00 -15.93
N GLN A 400 8.63 11.21 -17.01
CA GLN A 400 7.50 11.16 -17.93
C GLN A 400 6.20 10.73 -17.24
N ASP A 401 6.27 9.87 -16.23
CA ASP A 401 5.10 9.29 -15.57
C ASP A 401 4.37 10.28 -14.66
N CYS A 402 5.08 11.28 -14.14
CA CYS A 402 4.55 12.28 -13.22
C CYS A 402 4.31 13.66 -13.84
N LYS A 403 4.79 13.92 -15.05
CA LYS A 403 4.73 15.25 -15.69
C LYS A 403 3.31 15.83 -15.79
N ASN A 404 2.30 14.97 -15.93
CA ASN A 404 0.89 15.35 -16.14
C ASN A 404 0.05 15.24 -14.86
N TRP A 405 0.67 15.04 -13.70
CA TRP A 405 -0.07 15.04 -12.43
C TRP A 405 -0.73 16.40 -12.19
N ASN A 406 -1.87 16.40 -11.50
CA ASN A 406 -2.62 17.63 -11.22
C ASN A 406 -1.99 18.43 -10.07
N VAL A 407 -0.75 18.88 -10.28
CA VAL A 407 0.03 19.73 -9.37
C VAL A 407 0.75 20.80 -10.17
N SER A 408 1.05 21.92 -9.52
CA SER A 408 1.91 22.95 -10.09
C SER A 408 3.37 22.59 -9.88
N TRP A 409 3.96 21.86 -10.82
CA TRP A 409 5.40 21.63 -10.81
C TRP A 409 6.18 22.93 -11.03
N ASN A 410 7.41 22.99 -10.49
CA ASN A 410 8.37 24.04 -10.81
C ASN A 410 8.50 24.21 -12.33
N SER A 411 8.31 25.43 -12.82
CA SER A 411 8.29 25.73 -14.27
C SER A 411 9.64 25.52 -14.97
N LYS A 412 10.75 25.51 -14.23
CA LYS A 412 12.11 25.32 -14.80
C LYS A 412 12.46 23.85 -14.96
N THR A 413 12.09 23.03 -14.00
CA THR A 413 12.54 21.63 -13.88
C THR A 413 11.43 20.62 -14.20
N GLY A 414 10.16 21.02 -14.08
CA GLY A 414 9.03 20.10 -14.20
C GLY A 414 9.05 19.03 -13.12
N CYS A 415 8.36 17.91 -13.34
CA CYS A 415 8.57 16.73 -12.51
C CYS A 415 9.94 16.13 -12.80
N ILE A 416 10.72 15.84 -11.77
CA ILE A 416 12.05 15.21 -11.89
C ILE A 416 12.02 13.70 -11.66
N GLY A 417 10.84 13.08 -11.59
CA GLY A 417 10.69 11.65 -11.32
C GLY A 417 10.71 11.34 -9.82
N GLY A 418 10.97 10.07 -9.47
CA GLY A 418 10.73 9.53 -8.14
C GLY A 418 11.88 8.69 -7.59
N GLY A 419 12.02 8.70 -6.25
CA GLY A 419 12.98 7.93 -5.49
C GLY A 419 12.34 6.70 -4.84
N GLN A 420 11.80 6.90 -3.64
CA GLN A 420 11.13 5.88 -2.86
C GLN A 420 9.79 5.46 -3.50
N ALA A 421 9.57 4.15 -3.51
CA ALA A 421 8.30 3.54 -3.88
C ALA A 421 7.90 2.44 -2.89
N SER A 422 6.62 2.12 -2.87
CA SER A 422 6.06 1.00 -2.15
C SER A 422 5.11 0.24 -3.07
N THR A 423 5.35 -1.06 -3.21
CA THR A 423 4.60 -1.91 -4.13
C THR A 423 3.69 -2.83 -3.33
N LEU A 424 2.40 -2.82 -3.66
CA LEU A 424 1.40 -3.76 -3.13
C LEU A 424 0.83 -4.57 -4.28
N ILE A 425 0.94 -5.89 -4.23
CA ILE A 425 0.44 -6.79 -5.27
C ILE A 425 -0.85 -7.44 -4.78
N THR A 426 -1.88 -7.40 -5.61
CA THR A 426 -3.16 -8.08 -5.40
C THR A 426 -3.41 -9.08 -6.52
N SER A 427 -4.53 -9.83 -6.50
CA SER A 427 -4.80 -10.81 -7.57
C SER A 427 -5.11 -10.16 -8.91
N GLN A 428 -5.54 -8.91 -8.92
CA GLN A 428 -5.89 -8.21 -10.15
C GLN A 428 -4.80 -7.24 -10.60
N TYR A 429 -4.15 -6.54 -9.66
CA TYR A 429 -3.25 -5.45 -9.99
C TYR A 429 -2.00 -5.45 -9.11
N THR A 430 -0.89 -5.03 -9.72
CA THR A 430 0.25 -4.49 -9.00
C THR A 430 0.01 -2.99 -8.82
N TYR A 431 -0.08 -2.53 -7.58
CA TYR A 431 -0.15 -1.12 -7.22
C TYR A 431 1.23 -0.62 -6.80
N GLN A 432 1.58 0.59 -7.24
CA GLN A 432 2.79 1.27 -6.78
C GLN A 432 2.42 2.65 -6.23
N LEU A 433 2.72 2.87 -4.96
CA LEU A 433 2.73 4.19 -4.33
C LEU A 433 4.14 4.75 -4.48
N ILE A 434 4.31 5.79 -5.28
CA ILE A 434 5.62 6.34 -5.63
C ILE A 434 5.67 7.83 -5.39
N GLU A 435 6.76 8.30 -4.79
CA GLU A 435 7.00 9.72 -4.63
C GLU A 435 7.49 10.36 -5.92
N SER A 436 7.23 11.65 -6.10
CA SER A 436 7.84 12.46 -7.15
C SER A 436 7.97 13.90 -6.70
N ALA A 437 9.05 14.54 -7.12
CA ALA A 437 9.39 15.91 -6.77
C ALA A 437 9.62 16.75 -8.02
N ASP A 438 9.79 18.06 -7.84
CA ASP A 438 10.16 18.98 -8.94
C ASP A 438 11.54 19.62 -8.83
N THR A 439 12.16 19.63 -7.65
CA THR A 439 13.40 20.41 -7.44
C THR A 439 14.58 19.51 -7.08
N SER A 440 14.40 18.64 -6.10
CA SER A 440 15.44 17.74 -5.61
C SER A 440 14.80 16.56 -4.90
N LEU A 441 15.44 15.40 -4.95
CA LEU A 441 15.10 14.24 -4.11
C LEU A 441 15.76 14.31 -2.72
N SER A 442 16.42 15.43 -2.38
CA SER A 442 17.07 15.67 -1.08
C SER A 442 16.34 16.72 -0.22
N CYS A 443 15.02 16.83 -0.34
CA CYS A 443 14.19 17.66 0.55
C CYS A 443 14.52 19.16 0.57
N SER A 444 14.32 19.85 -0.56
CA SER A 444 14.50 21.31 -0.67
C SER A 444 13.28 22.12 -0.23
N ALA A 445 13.51 23.31 0.34
CA ALA A 445 12.44 24.23 0.72
C ALA A 445 11.67 24.74 -0.51
N GLY A 446 10.34 24.83 -0.38
CA GLY A 446 9.45 25.33 -1.44
C GLY A 446 9.25 24.37 -2.61
N GLN A 447 9.82 23.16 -2.59
CA GLN A 447 9.63 22.18 -3.64
C GLN A 447 8.25 21.51 -3.54
N THR A 448 7.70 21.12 -4.69
CA THR A 448 6.55 20.22 -4.71
C THR A 448 7.05 18.80 -4.47
N TRP A 449 6.46 18.10 -3.50
CA TRP A 449 6.69 16.67 -3.26
C TRP A 449 5.35 15.98 -3.09
N ALA A 450 5.09 15.02 -3.96
CA ALA A 450 3.78 14.37 -4.07
C ALA A 450 3.96 12.86 -4.22
N TYR A 451 2.92 12.10 -3.88
CA TYR A 451 2.88 10.67 -4.08
C TYR A 451 1.75 10.32 -5.03
N GLY A 452 2.05 9.53 -6.06
CA GLY A 452 1.08 8.95 -6.97
C GLY A 452 0.77 7.52 -6.58
N LEU A 453 -0.48 7.11 -6.76
CA LEU A 453 -0.87 5.71 -6.74
C LEU A 453 -1.12 5.30 -8.19
N VAL A 454 -0.36 4.32 -8.66
CA VAL A 454 -0.49 3.78 -10.02
C VAL A 454 -0.71 2.29 -9.98
N ARG A 455 -1.22 1.70 -11.08
CA ARG A 455 -1.43 0.25 -11.14
C ARG A 455 -1.21 -0.35 -12.52
N SER A 456 -1.03 -1.67 -12.54
CA SER A 456 -1.01 -2.48 -13.76
C SER A 456 -1.63 -3.84 -13.50
N ASN A 457 -2.42 -4.33 -14.45
CA ASN A 457 -3.03 -5.66 -14.39
C ASN A 457 -2.13 -6.77 -14.96
N THR A 458 -0.91 -6.45 -15.40
CA THR A 458 0.05 -7.40 -16.00
C THR A 458 1.34 -7.55 -15.19
N GLY A 459 1.40 -6.97 -13.98
CA GLY A 459 2.59 -6.98 -13.13
C GLY A 459 3.36 -5.67 -13.21
N LEU A 460 4.68 -5.72 -13.00
CA LEU A 460 5.55 -4.57 -13.21
C LEU A 460 5.60 -4.23 -14.71
N VAL A 461 5.46 -2.96 -15.04
CA VAL A 461 5.46 -2.47 -16.43
C VAL A 461 6.48 -1.36 -16.60
N ALA A 462 6.93 -1.16 -17.85
CA ALA A 462 7.83 -0.08 -18.20
C ALA A 462 7.16 1.28 -17.98
N SER A 463 7.99 2.31 -17.76
CA SER A 463 7.57 3.71 -17.70
C SER A 463 6.66 4.07 -18.89
N GLY A 464 5.64 4.87 -18.62
CA GLY A 464 4.60 5.27 -19.55
C GLY A 464 3.44 4.26 -19.71
N LYS A 465 3.54 3.06 -19.12
CA LYS A 465 2.50 2.01 -19.23
C LYS A 465 1.65 1.83 -17.98
N TRP A 466 1.95 2.54 -16.89
CA TRP A 466 1.16 2.49 -15.68
C TRP A 466 -0.19 3.19 -15.85
N GLU A 467 -1.26 2.56 -15.37
CA GLU A 467 -2.54 3.24 -15.18
C GLU A 467 -2.40 4.21 -14.01
N GLN A 468 -2.74 5.48 -14.24
CA GLN A 468 -2.67 6.53 -13.24
C GLN A 468 -4.00 6.62 -12.48
N MET A 469 -3.97 6.78 -11.16
CA MET A 469 -5.19 7.08 -10.42
C MET A 469 -5.78 8.41 -10.89
N SER A 470 -7.10 8.51 -11.01
CA SER A 470 -7.75 9.73 -11.54
C SER A 470 -7.55 10.97 -10.67
N VAL A 471 -7.12 10.81 -9.41
CA VAL A 471 -6.88 11.91 -8.45
C VAL A 471 -5.40 12.19 -8.21
N THR A 472 -4.53 11.76 -9.11
CA THR A 472 -3.09 11.91 -8.89
C THR A 472 -2.69 13.41 -8.82
N PRO A 473 -1.94 13.82 -7.79
CA PRO A 473 -1.29 12.97 -6.78
C PRO A 473 -2.23 12.48 -5.69
N PHE A 474 -2.06 11.23 -5.32
CA PHE A 474 -2.79 10.58 -4.23
C PHE A 474 -2.51 11.24 -2.87
N MET A 475 -1.27 11.67 -2.64
CA MET A 475 -0.91 12.50 -1.49
C MET A 475 -0.06 13.67 -1.93
N LEU A 476 -0.27 14.84 -1.32
CA LEU A 476 0.47 16.06 -1.67
C LEU A 476 0.95 16.75 -0.41
N ASN A 477 2.23 17.13 -0.38
CA ASN A 477 2.72 18.03 0.65
C ASN A 477 2.06 19.41 0.48
N ARG A 478 1.26 19.83 1.48
CA ARG A 478 0.69 21.18 1.57
C ARG A 478 1.22 21.97 2.77
N PHE A 479 2.16 21.42 3.51
CA PHE A 479 2.80 22.10 4.62
C PHE A 479 3.96 22.94 4.09
N ASN A 480 4.17 24.12 4.68
CA ASN A 480 5.30 24.99 4.33
C ASN A 480 6.62 24.50 4.95
N VAL A 481 6.85 23.17 4.90
CA VAL A 481 8.09 22.52 5.33
C VAL A 481 8.59 21.59 4.22
N PRO A 482 9.91 21.55 3.98
CA PRO A 482 10.50 20.60 3.04
C PRO A 482 10.13 19.16 3.44
N CYS A 483 9.72 18.32 2.48
CA CYS A 483 9.43 16.90 2.70
C CYS A 483 8.50 16.60 3.89
N ALA A 484 7.34 17.23 3.94
CA ALA A 484 6.40 17.01 5.04
C ALA A 484 5.77 15.61 5.06
N ILE A 485 5.88 14.83 3.96
CA ILE A 485 5.46 13.43 3.89
C ILE A 485 6.67 12.64 3.38
N GLN A 486 7.09 11.62 4.12
CA GLN A 486 8.28 10.82 3.78
C GLN A 486 8.01 9.32 3.94
N TYR A 487 8.65 8.53 3.09
CA TYR A 487 8.68 7.07 3.15
C TYR A 487 7.29 6.46 3.26
N ALA A 488 6.36 6.94 2.43
CA ALA A 488 5.01 6.42 2.43
C ALA A 488 4.99 4.99 1.88
N ARG A 489 4.40 4.08 2.65
CA ARG A 489 4.37 2.66 2.33
C ARG A 489 3.00 2.05 2.55
N LEU A 490 2.64 1.21 1.60
CA LEU A 490 1.52 0.28 1.71
C LEU A 490 2.06 -1.04 2.26
N PHE A 491 1.37 -1.59 3.25
CA PHE A 491 1.63 -2.93 3.76
C PHE A 491 0.31 -3.59 4.15
N GLN A 492 0.33 -4.91 4.33
CA GLN A 492 -0.87 -5.65 4.73
C GLN A 492 -0.53 -6.72 5.78
N ASP A 493 -1.52 -7.02 6.61
CA ASP A 493 -1.48 -8.15 7.53
C ASP A 493 -2.79 -8.94 7.46
N SER A 494 -3.02 -9.85 8.41
CA SER A 494 -4.25 -10.64 8.48
C SER A 494 -5.50 -9.84 8.86
N SER A 495 -5.42 -8.53 9.05
CA SER A 495 -6.53 -7.65 9.46
C SER A 495 -6.87 -6.61 8.39
N GLY A 496 -5.97 -6.31 7.46
CA GLY A 496 -6.26 -5.43 6.33
C GLY A 496 -5.03 -4.82 5.66
N ILE A 497 -5.27 -3.75 4.91
CA ILE A 497 -4.26 -2.96 4.22
C ILE A 497 -4.05 -1.66 4.98
N TYR A 498 -2.81 -1.23 5.07
CA TYR A 498 -2.38 -0.07 5.84
C TYR A 498 -1.50 0.84 5.00
N LEU A 499 -1.55 2.12 5.33
CA LEU A 499 -0.65 3.15 4.85
C LEU A 499 0.13 3.68 6.04
N SER A 500 1.46 3.57 6.00
CA SER A 500 2.35 4.23 6.95
C SER A 500 3.16 5.32 6.27
N TYR A 501 3.40 6.43 6.96
CA TYR A 501 4.28 7.50 6.48
C TYR A 501 4.78 8.33 7.66
N TRP A 502 5.85 9.07 7.43
CA TRP A 502 6.38 10.04 8.38
C TRP A 502 5.97 11.44 7.98
N THR A 503 5.68 12.29 8.96
CA THR A 503 5.55 13.73 8.75
C THR A 503 6.50 14.52 9.62
N LEU A 504 6.86 15.72 9.16
CA LEU A 504 7.60 16.71 9.93
C LEU A 504 6.63 17.79 10.40
N ALA A 505 6.54 18.00 11.72
CA ALA A 505 5.86 19.17 12.26
C ALA A 505 6.84 20.36 12.36
N SER A 506 6.33 21.58 12.17
CA SER A 506 7.08 22.82 12.44
C SER A 506 6.99 23.19 13.93
N PRO A 507 8.08 23.70 14.55
CA PRO A 507 9.44 23.80 14.02
C PRO A 507 10.04 22.39 13.81
N LEU A 508 10.97 22.25 12.85
CA LEU A 508 11.61 21.01 12.35
C LEU A 508 12.31 20.15 13.44
N VAL A 509 11.60 19.74 14.47
CA VAL A 509 12.15 19.04 15.65
C VAL A 509 11.32 17.83 16.06
N ASN A 510 10.20 17.54 15.39
CA ASN A 510 9.34 16.43 15.74
C ASN A 510 8.83 15.70 14.49
N SER A 511 9.36 14.49 14.22
CA SER A 511 8.70 13.56 13.31
C SER A 511 7.52 12.87 13.98
N VAL A 512 6.41 12.80 13.26
CA VAL A 512 5.25 11.98 13.64
C VAL A 512 5.17 10.80 12.68
N PHE A 513 5.09 9.60 13.23
CA PHE A 513 4.80 8.40 12.47
C PHE A 513 3.29 8.17 12.43
N HIS A 514 2.77 8.03 11.21
CA HIS A 514 1.35 7.82 10.95
C HIS A 514 1.13 6.39 10.47
N ILE A 515 0.07 5.77 10.98
CA ILE A 515 -0.46 4.51 10.45
C ILE A 515 -1.96 4.71 10.25
N SER A 516 -2.41 4.42 9.05
CA SER A 516 -3.82 4.44 8.69
C SER A 516 -4.23 3.10 8.12
N ARG A 517 -5.46 2.66 8.41
CA ARG A 517 -6.03 1.45 7.82
C ARG A 517 -6.92 1.82 6.67
N LEU A 518 -6.85 1.06 5.59
CA LEU A 518 -7.78 1.19 4.48
C LEU A 518 -9.13 0.63 4.91
N GLU A 519 -10.13 1.50 4.94
CA GLU A 519 -11.48 1.14 5.30
C GLU A 519 -12.43 1.49 4.16
N PRO A 520 -13.48 0.67 3.93
CA PRO A 520 -14.59 1.09 3.11
C PRO A 520 -15.09 2.46 3.59
N GLY A 521 -15.14 3.41 2.68
CA GLY A 521 -15.57 4.76 2.96
C GLY A 521 -17.07 4.89 2.70
N GLN A 522 -17.67 5.91 3.31
CA GLN A 522 -18.80 6.57 2.65
C GLN A 522 -18.34 7.04 1.27
N PRO A 523 -19.16 6.95 0.22
CA PRO A 523 -18.73 7.24 -1.15
C PRO A 523 -18.09 8.64 -1.24
N LEU A 524 -16.97 8.79 -1.98
CA LEU A 524 -16.31 10.10 -2.22
C LEU A 524 -17.11 10.99 -3.19
N SER A 525 -18.34 10.61 -3.50
CA SER A 525 -19.35 11.45 -4.11
C SER A 525 -20.72 11.13 -3.53
N LEU A 526 -21.50 12.15 -3.24
CA LEU A 526 -22.90 12.03 -2.85
C LEU A 526 -23.78 12.63 -3.95
N ASP A 527 -24.72 11.82 -4.42
CA ASP A 527 -25.68 12.20 -5.44
C ASP A 527 -27.03 12.51 -4.79
N TYR A 528 -27.54 13.69 -5.08
CA TYR A 528 -28.83 14.19 -4.61
C TYR A 528 -29.76 14.38 -5.80
N SER A 529 -30.87 13.64 -5.78
CA SER A 529 -32.00 13.87 -6.68
C SER A 529 -32.67 15.21 -6.35
N LYS A 530 -33.43 15.75 -7.30
CA LYS A 530 -34.27 16.94 -7.12
C LYS A 530 -35.04 16.89 -5.80
N GLY A 531 -34.95 17.96 -4.99
CA GLY A 531 -35.65 18.08 -3.70
C GLY A 531 -35.06 17.28 -2.53
N SER A 532 -33.97 16.52 -2.73
CA SER A 532 -33.45 15.61 -1.69
C SER A 532 -32.37 16.21 -0.77
N LEU A 533 -31.88 17.42 -1.06
CA LEU A 533 -30.88 18.09 -0.23
C LEU A 533 -31.42 19.38 0.36
N THR A 534 -31.34 19.52 1.68
CA THR A 534 -31.47 20.78 2.41
C THR A 534 -30.37 20.84 3.47
N ILE A 535 -29.65 21.96 3.54
CA ILE A 535 -28.63 22.26 4.55
C ILE A 535 -29.01 23.57 5.23
N LEU A 536 -29.28 23.54 6.53
CA LEU A 536 -29.55 24.74 7.32
C LEU A 536 -28.24 25.40 7.79
N SER A 537 -28.32 26.63 8.29
CA SER A 537 -27.17 27.31 8.90
C SER A 537 -26.48 26.42 9.94
N ASP A 538 -25.15 26.36 9.86
CA ASP A 538 -24.22 25.52 10.64
C ASP A 538 -24.41 24.01 10.52
N GLN A 539 -25.27 23.54 9.60
CA GLN A 539 -25.35 22.14 9.24
C GLN A 539 -24.39 21.78 8.11
N SER A 540 -23.98 20.53 8.09
CA SER A 540 -23.06 20.02 7.06
C SER A 540 -23.43 18.63 6.59
N VAL A 541 -23.09 18.37 5.33
CA VAL A 541 -23.02 17.04 4.73
C VAL A 541 -21.57 16.58 4.75
N ILE A 542 -21.33 15.36 5.22
CA ILE A 542 -20.00 14.75 5.27
C ILE A 542 -19.87 13.69 4.19
N MET A 543 -18.76 13.73 3.47
CA MET A 543 -18.44 12.81 2.37
C MET A 543 -16.99 12.39 2.50
N GLY A 544 -16.75 11.16 2.97
CA GLY A 544 -15.42 10.74 3.38
C GLY A 544 -14.91 11.59 4.55
N GLN A 545 -13.88 12.40 4.32
CA GLN A 545 -13.35 13.39 5.27
C GLN A 545 -13.61 14.84 4.81
N TYR A 546 -14.31 15.02 3.69
CA TYR A 546 -14.72 16.32 3.17
C TYR A 546 -16.02 16.76 3.85
N ARG A 547 -16.15 18.07 4.05
CA ARG A 547 -17.30 18.67 4.74
C ARG A 547 -17.90 19.78 3.89
N PHE A 548 -19.14 19.58 3.44
CA PHE A 548 -19.93 20.58 2.74
C PHE A 548 -20.89 21.26 3.72
N ILE A 549 -20.63 22.52 4.07
CA ILE A 549 -21.31 23.23 5.17
C ILE A 549 -21.87 24.57 4.71
N LEU A 550 -23.09 24.90 5.18
CA LEU A 550 -23.58 26.27 5.17
C LEU A 550 -23.16 26.94 6.49
N GLN A 551 -22.22 27.86 6.43
CA GLN A 551 -21.63 28.47 7.62
C GLN A 551 -22.50 29.62 8.17
N ALA A 552 -22.34 29.94 9.45
CA ALA A 552 -23.00 31.07 10.10
C ALA A 552 -22.78 32.44 9.41
N ASP A 553 -21.69 32.62 8.67
CA ASP A 553 -21.45 33.85 7.90
C ASP A 553 -22.28 33.93 6.60
N GLY A 554 -22.96 32.84 6.24
CA GLY A 554 -23.80 32.68 5.06
C GLY A 554 -23.12 32.11 3.82
N ASN A 555 -21.88 31.66 3.97
CA ASN A 555 -21.14 31.00 2.92
C ASN A 555 -21.44 29.49 2.86
N LEU A 556 -21.71 28.96 1.67
CA LEU A 556 -21.77 27.52 1.44
C LEU A 556 -20.40 27.06 0.95
N VAL A 557 -19.73 26.21 1.72
CA VAL A 557 -18.31 25.90 1.52
C VAL A 557 -18.09 24.40 1.54
N MET A 558 -17.27 23.93 0.60
CA MET A 558 -16.65 22.61 0.65
C MET A 558 -15.28 22.72 1.31
N TYR A 559 -15.09 22.01 2.41
CA TYR A 559 -13.80 21.84 3.07
C TYR A 559 -13.20 20.47 2.75
N ASP A 560 -11.90 20.45 2.52
CA ASP A 560 -11.11 19.21 2.46
C ASP A 560 -10.79 18.67 3.87
N PRO A 561 -10.18 17.47 3.99
CA PRO A 561 -9.88 16.83 5.28
C PRO A 561 -8.97 17.65 6.19
N PHE A 562 -8.26 18.63 5.64
CA PHE A 562 -7.33 19.51 6.37
C PHE A 562 -7.97 20.86 6.69
N SER A 563 -9.30 21.00 6.51
CA SER A 563 -10.06 22.22 6.75
C SER A 563 -9.73 23.38 5.81
N PHE A 564 -9.20 23.12 4.61
CA PHE A 564 -9.09 24.14 3.57
C PHE A 564 -10.37 24.23 2.74
N ALA A 565 -10.85 25.45 2.49
CA ALA A 565 -11.98 25.70 1.61
C ALA A 565 -11.56 25.45 0.15
N VAL A 566 -12.05 24.36 -0.45
CA VAL A 566 -11.72 23.94 -1.82
C VAL A 566 -12.76 24.36 -2.87
N TRP A 567 -13.96 24.74 -2.41
CA TRP A 567 -14.99 25.43 -3.18
C TRP A 567 -15.86 26.28 -2.25
N SER A 568 -16.38 27.41 -2.73
CA SER A 568 -17.27 28.29 -1.98
C SER A 568 -18.27 28.96 -2.91
N SER A 569 -19.49 29.22 -2.42
CA SER A 569 -20.50 30.03 -3.13
C SER A 569 -20.13 31.52 -3.21
N GLY A 570 -19.12 31.98 -2.46
CA GLY A 570 -18.72 33.38 -2.40
C GLY A 570 -19.73 34.27 -1.66
N THR A 571 -20.55 33.69 -0.78
CA THR A 571 -21.67 34.39 -0.12
C THR A 571 -21.39 34.72 1.35
N SER A 572 -20.12 34.83 1.75
CA SER A 572 -19.73 35.27 3.10
C SER A 572 -20.26 36.68 3.40
N GLY A 573 -20.62 36.93 4.67
CA GLY A 573 -21.13 38.22 5.13
C GLY A 573 -22.64 38.41 4.99
N LYS A 574 -23.39 37.34 4.66
CA LYS A 574 -24.86 37.35 4.63
C LYS A 574 -25.49 37.10 6.03
N ASN A 575 -24.66 36.78 7.03
CA ASN A 575 -24.98 36.69 8.46
C ASN A 575 -26.14 35.71 8.75
N CYS A 576 -25.89 34.44 8.48
CA CYS A 576 -26.87 33.36 8.53
C CYS A 576 -27.06 32.69 9.91
N GLY A 577 -26.15 32.90 10.87
CA GLY A 577 -26.15 32.24 12.19
C GLY A 577 -27.52 32.23 12.88
N ASN A 578 -28.03 33.39 13.30
CA ASN A 578 -29.36 33.50 13.93
C ASN A 578 -30.50 33.73 12.91
N GLN A 579 -30.20 33.84 11.60
CA GLN A 579 -31.14 34.29 10.56
C GLN A 579 -31.62 33.19 9.61
N GLY A 580 -31.41 31.91 9.97
CA GLY A 580 -32.12 30.77 9.36
C GLY A 580 -31.91 30.60 7.86
N CYS A 581 -30.70 30.82 7.35
CA CYS A 581 -30.42 30.53 5.95
C CYS A 581 -30.50 29.02 5.66
N LYS A 582 -30.81 28.69 4.41
CA LYS A 582 -30.80 27.31 3.93
C LYS A 582 -30.27 27.20 2.50
N ALA A 583 -29.46 26.18 2.25
CA ALA A 583 -29.13 25.71 0.91
C ALA A 583 -30.07 24.57 0.54
N VAL A 584 -30.70 24.62 -0.64
CA VAL A 584 -31.66 23.60 -1.08
C VAL A 584 -31.37 23.21 -2.53
N TYR A 585 -31.26 21.91 -2.80
CA TYR A 585 -31.35 21.41 -4.19
C TYR A 585 -32.82 21.15 -4.50
N GLN A 586 -33.41 22.05 -5.27
CA GLN A 586 -34.86 22.16 -5.40
C GLN A 586 -35.45 21.12 -6.36
N SER A 587 -36.78 21.03 -6.36
CA SER A 587 -37.54 20.14 -7.24
C SER A 587 -37.43 20.51 -8.72
N ASP A 588 -37.07 21.76 -9.03
CA ASP A 588 -36.80 22.22 -10.40
C ASP A 588 -35.38 21.87 -10.87
N GLY A 589 -34.50 21.39 -9.98
CA GLY A 589 -33.11 21.08 -10.30
C GLY A 589 -32.14 22.26 -10.12
N ASN A 590 -32.53 23.33 -9.44
CA ASN A 590 -31.63 24.42 -9.06
C ASN A 590 -31.06 24.22 -7.64
N LEU A 591 -29.75 24.45 -7.44
CA LEU A 591 -29.18 24.60 -6.10
C LEU A 591 -29.26 26.07 -5.69
N VAL A 592 -29.98 26.36 -4.60
CA VAL A 592 -30.32 27.74 -4.20
C VAL A 592 -29.99 27.98 -2.73
N LEU A 593 -29.42 29.15 -2.43
CA LEU A 593 -29.24 29.67 -1.08
C LEU A 593 -30.32 30.72 -0.77
N TYR A 594 -31.08 30.43 0.28
CA TYR A 594 -32.14 31.30 0.79
C TYR A 594 -31.74 31.95 2.10
N LYS A 595 -32.19 33.19 2.26
CA LYS A 595 -32.26 33.86 3.56
C LYS A 595 -33.73 33.99 3.97
N ASN A 596 -34.08 33.54 5.18
CA ASN A 596 -35.46 33.58 5.64
C ASN A 596 -36.06 34.99 5.50
N GLY A 597 -37.24 35.07 4.87
CA GLY A 597 -37.97 36.32 4.66
C GLY A 597 -37.38 37.28 3.60
N GLN A 598 -36.27 36.94 2.93
CA GLN A 598 -35.59 37.83 1.98
C GLN A 598 -35.39 37.24 0.57
N GLY A 599 -35.91 36.05 0.31
CA GLY A 599 -35.80 35.39 -1.01
C GLY A 599 -34.43 34.71 -1.24
N ALA A 600 -34.22 34.24 -2.46
CA ALA A 600 -32.96 33.65 -2.88
C ALA A 600 -31.89 34.74 -3.06
N TYR A 601 -30.69 34.53 -2.52
CA TYR A 601 -29.57 35.47 -2.69
C TYR A 601 -28.40 34.90 -3.48
N TRP A 602 -28.42 33.60 -3.78
CA TRP A 602 -27.51 32.95 -4.70
C TRP A 602 -28.18 31.68 -5.25
N ASP A 603 -27.95 31.38 -6.53
CA ASP A 603 -28.37 30.13 -7.14
C ASP A 603 -27.41 29.68 -8.25
N SER A 604 -27.48 28.39 -8.57
CA SER A 604 -26.64 27.79 -9.61
C SER A 604 -27.08 28.10 -11.05
N GLY A 605 -28.25 28.71 -11.28
CA GLY A 605 -28.79 28.98 -12.61
C GLY A 605 -29.20 27.72 -13.39
N THR A 606 -29.45 26.60 -12.70
CA THR A 606 -29.70 25.29 -13.33
C THR A 606 -31.16 24.84 -13.31
N ALA A 607 -32.07 25.73 -12.93
CA ALA A 607 -33.51 25.46 -12.92
C ALA A 607 -33.99 24.84 -14.24
N ASN A 608 -34.81 23.79 -14.12
CA ASN A 608 -35.37 22.95 -15.18
C ASN A 608 -34.36 22.17 -16.04
N ARG A 609 -33.05 22.34 -15.82
CA ARG A 609 -31.99 21.64 -16.56
C ARG A 609 -31.24 20.64 -15.68
N GLY A 610 -31.09 20.93 -14.39
CA GLY A 610 -30.46 20.03 -13.43
C GLY A 610 -31.33 18.82 -13.15
N ALA A 611 -30.75 17.61 -13.21
CA ALA A 611 -31.38 16.37 -12.79
C ALA A 611 -30.79 15.86 -11.46
N ARG A 612 -29.48 16.04 -11.27
CA ARG A 612 -28.76 15.52 -10.11
C ARG A 612 -27.67 16.48 -9.64
N LEU A 613 -27.69 16.82 -8.35
CA LEU A 613 -26.57 17.49 -7.69
C LEU A 613 -25.59 16.43 -7.21
N ARG A 614 -24.34 16.53 -7.64
CA ARG A 614 -23.24 15.70 -7.17
C ARG A 614 -22.27 16.54 -6.36
N ILE A 615 -22.13 16.19 -5.10
CA ILE A 615 -21.05 16.68 -4.24
C ILE A 615 -19.93 15.63 -4.31
N SER A 616 -18.67 16.04 -4.50
CA SER A 616 -17.54 15.12 -4.67
C SER A 616 -16.28 15.58 -3.94
N ALA A 617 -15.52 14.63 -3.41
CA ALA A 617 -14.19 14.87 -2.85
C ALA A 617 -13.16 15.17 -3.95
N ARG A 618 -13.57 15.12 -5.22
CA ARG A 618 -12.76 15.32 -6.42
C ARG A 618 -13.31 16.52 -7.21
N LYS A 619 -12.45 17.26 -7.90
CA LYS A 619 -12.91 18.32 -8.80
C LYS A 619 -13.69 17.73 -9.98
N PRO A 620 -14.82 18.32 -10.40
CA PRO A 620 -15.52 19.44 -9.75
C PRO A 620 -16.19 19.01 -8.43
N TYR A 621 -15.89 19.74 -7.34
CA TYR A 621 -16.29 19.37 -5.96
C TYR A 621 -17.79 19.48 -5.71
N VAL A 622 -18.46 20.37 -6.45
CA VAL A 622 -19.91 20.51 -6.49
C VAL A 622 -20.26 20.67 -7.97
N GLN A 623 -21.14 19.83 -8.49
CA GLN A 623 -21.54 19.87 -9.89
C GLN A 623 -23.02 19.48 -10.04
N ILE A 624 -23.66 20.00 -11.08
CA ILE A 624 -25.03 19.62 -11.43
C ILE A 624 -25.03 18.95 -12.79
N LEU A 625 -25.64 17.77 -12.86
CA LEU A 625 -25.72 16.94 -14.05
C LEU A 625 -27.16 16.97 -14.60
N ASP A 626 -27.29 16.93 -15.92
CA ASP A 626 -28.58 16.75 -16.60
C ASP A 626 -29.06 15.28 -16.57
N SER A 627 -30.20 15.00 -17.19
CA SER A 627 -30.80 13.65 -17.25
C SER A 627 -29.98 12.64 -18.04
N ALA A 628 -29.12 13.10 -18.96
CA ALA A 628 -28.16 12.26 -19.69
C ALA A 628 -26.85 12.03 -18.91
N GLY A 629 -26.68 12.69 -17.76
CA GLY A 629 -25.48 12.62 -16.92
C GLY A 629 -24.38 13.60 -17.35
N ALA A 630 -24.65 14.52 -18.28
CA ALA A 630 -23.69 15.54 -18.68
C ALA A 630 -23.65 16.68 -17.66
N LYS A 631 -22.46 17.22 -17.39
CA LYS A 631 -22.28 18.34 -16.47
C LYS A 631 -22.76 19.65 -17.09
N ILE A 632 -23.69 20.32 -16.43
CA ILE A 632 -24.26 21.61 -16.85
C ILE A 632 -23.87 22.77 -15.95
N TRP A 633 -23.30 22.48 -14.78
CA TRP A 633 -22.70 23.45 -13.86
C TRP A 633 -21.54 22.78 -13.11
#